data_AF-A0A1G0HCZ1-F1
#
_entry.id   AF-A0A1G0HCZ1-F1
#
_cell.length_a   1.000
_cell.length_b   1.000
_cell.length_c   1.000
_cell.angle_alpha   90.00
_cell.angle_beta   90.00
_cell.angle_gamma   90.00
#
_symmetry.space_group_name_H-M   'P 1'
#
loop_
_entity.id
_entity.type
_entity.pdbx_description
1 polymer ?
#
loop_
_entity_poly.entity_id
_entity_poly.type
_entity_poly.pdbx_seq_one_letter_code
_entity_poly.pdbx_strand_id
1 'polypeptide(L)'
;MHDHSHQSTPVKVLTFAILITFGFAIVEAIGGYVAHSLALISDAGHMVTDSFTLIIAAIAAWLSTKPPSKKHSFGLGRAEIMGAWISSFIMLILCLMIVIEAILRIQTPTPVSSVPVMVIGAIGMGINLFVAWILSRTEQNLNTRAAMLHVMSDLLGSIAALAAGVIIYFTHWSPIDPILSILISVLIFFSSMRLLKESLSVLMEGVPKHISLPLLTEKIVGHPQVSDMHDLHVWNLSSGQVLLTAHIDIEQLDTWPTTLQQLRIILRDEFLIEHVTLQPELIVHPITFSKHPLNQKKK
;
A
#
# COMPACT_ATOMS: atom_id res chain seq x y z
N MET A 1 -24.86 -0.86 -21.53
CA MET A 1 -24.38 -2.07 -20.82
C MET A 1 -23.03 -2.42 -21.41
N HIS A 2 -21.95 -1.89 -20.84
CA HIS A 2 -20.59 -2.31 -21.14
C HIS A 2 -20.14 -3.18 -19.98
N ASP A 3 -20.03 -4.47 -20.26
CA ASP A 3 -19.64 -5.50 -19.32
C ASP A 3 -18.11 -5.45 -19.20
N HIS A 4 -17.60 -4.81 -18.14
CA HIS A 4 -16.18 -4.90 -17.78
C HIS A 4 -15.94 -6.26 -17.15
N SER A 5 -15.77 -7.28 -18.01
CA SER A 5 -15.32 -8.59 -17.57
C SER A 5 -13.90 -8.46 -17.02
N HIS A 6 -13.76 -8.30 -15.71
CA HIS A 6 -12.54 -8.59 -14.98
C HIS A 6 -12.23 -10.08 -15.18
N GLN A 7 -11.57 -10.43 -16.28
CA GLN A 7 -11.00 -11.76 -16.46
C GLN A 7 -9.85 -11.90 -15.47
N SER A 8 -10.20 -12.47 -14.32
CA SER A 8 -9.31 -12.73 -13.22
C SER A 8 -8.24 -13.73 -13.66
N THR A 9 -6.98 -13.42 -13.38
CA THR A 9 -5.91 -14.42 -13.27
C THR A 9 -6.50 -15.62 -12.53
N PRO A 10 -6.34 -16.88 -13.01
CA PRO A 10 -6.95 -18.00 -12.33
C PRO A 10 -6.46 -18.02 -10.89
N VAL A 11 -7.35 -17.77 -9.93
CA VAL A 11 -7.03 -17.68 -8.49
C VAL A 11 -6.15 -18.86 -8.07
N LYS A 12 -6.39 -20.03 -8.67
CA LYS A 12 -5.60 -21.26 -8.53
C LYS A 12 -4.09 -21.09 -8.78
N VAL A 13 -3.68 -20.32 -9.79
CA VAL A 13 -2.25 -20.09 -10.12
C VAL A 13 -1.58 -19.24 -9.03
N LEU A 14 -2.26 -18.19 -8.58
CA LEU A 14 -1.76 -17.32 -7.52
C LEU A 14 -1.71 -18.06 -6.17
N THR A 15 -2.76 -18.80 -5.82
CA THR A 15 -2.79 -19.63 -4.61
C THR A 15 -1.69 -20.70 -4.63
N PHE A 16 -1.45 -21.32 -5.79
CA PHE A 16 -0.35 -22.28 -5.94
C PHE A 16 1.02 -21.63 -5.73
N ALA A 17 1.26 -20.46 -6.33
CA ALA A 17 2.49 -19.69 -6.13
C ALA A 17 2.71 -19.31 -4.66
N ILE A 18 1.66 -18.88 -3.95
CA ILE A 18 1.75 -18.56 -2.52
C ILE A 18 2.08 -19.80 -1.69
N LEU A 19 1.43 -20.93 -1.97
CA LEU A 19 1.60 -22.15 -1.18
C LEU A 19 3.00 -22.76 -1.37
N ILE A 20 3.54 -22.72 -2.59
CA ILE A 20 4.90 -23.19 -2.85
C ILE A 20 5.95 -22.29 -2.19
N THR A 21 5.80 -20.96 -2.27
CA THR A 21 6.72 -20.00 -1.63
C THR A 21 6.67 -20.12 -0.11
N PHE A 22 5.48 -20.22 0.48
CA PHE A 22 5.33 -20.41 1.93
C PHE A 22 5.91 -21.74 2.40
N GLY A 23 5.66 -22.83 1.67
CA GLY A 23 6.25 -24.14 1.97
C GLY A 23 7.78 -24.11 1.92
N PHE A 24 8.34 -23.38 0.96
CA PHE A 24 9.78 -23.22 0.83
C PHE A 24 10.37 -22.32 1.93
N ALA A 25 9.66 -21.29 2.38
CA ALA A 25 10.09 -20.45 3.50
C ALA A 25 10.35 -21.25 4.79
N ILE A 26 9.59 -22.33 5.03
CA ILE A 26 9.84 -23.24 6.16
C ILE A 26 11.17 -23.99 5.98
N VAL A 27 11.46 -24.44 4.76
CA VAL A 27 12.72 -25.11 4.42
C VAL A 27 13.90 -24.17 4.64
N GLU A 28 13.78 -22.91 4.22
CA GLU A 28 14.83 -21.91 4.44
C GLU A 28 15.01 -21.53 5.91
N ALA A 29 13.92 -21.42 6.67
CA ALA A 29 14.00 -21.13 8.11
C ALA A 29 14.77 -22.22 8.86
N ILE A 30 14.43 -23.49 8.61
CA ILE A 30 15.12 -24.65 9.21
C ILE A 30 16.56 -24.71 8.69
N GLY A 31 16.75 -24.55 7.39
CA GLY A 31 18.05 -24.62 6.73
C GLY A 31 19.02 -23.53 7.18
N GLY A 32 18.55 -22.29 7.30
CA GLY A 32 19.31 -21.15 7.80
C GLY A 32 19.70 -21.30 9.27
N TYR A 33 18.79 -21.83 10.10
CA TYR A 33 19.10 -22.15 11.49
C TYR A 33 20.19 -23.21 11.61
N VAL A 34 20.05 -24.34 10.90
CA VAL A 34 21.03 -25.44 10.90
C VAL A 34 22.36 -25.01 10.29
N ALA A 35 22.34 -24.19 9.23
CA ALA A 35 23.55 -23.73 8.56
C ALA A 35 24.23 -22.56 9.27
N HIS A 36 23.62 -22.01 10.31
CA HIS A 36 23.99 -20.74 10.92
C HIS A 36 24.12 -19.61 9.90
N SER A 37 23.26 -19.54 8.88
CA SER A 37 23.27 -18.48 7.85
C SER A 37 22.21 -17.43 8.14
N LEU A 38 22.64 -16.20 8.29
CA LEU A 38 21.76 -15.06 8.45
C LEU A 38 21.09 -14.69 7.12
N ALA A 39 21.74 -14.92 5.98
CA ALA A 39 21.14 -14.69 4.67
C ALA A 39 19.87 -15.53 4.46
N LEU A 40 19.94 -16.84 4.78
CA LEU A 40 18.77 -17.73 4.71
C LEU A 40 17.70 -17.38 5.75
N ILE A 41 18.09 -17.04 6.98
CA ILE A 41 17.12 -16.64 8.01
C ILE A 41 16.41 -15.33 7.61
N SER A 42 17.14 -14.40 6.99
CA SER A 42 16.60 -13.13 6.49
C SER A 42 15.57 -13.37 5.38
N ASP A 43 15.90 -14.22 4.40
CA ASP A 43 15.01 -14.54 3.27
C ASP A 43 13.76 -15.28 3.76
N ALA A 44 13.94 -16.27 4.64
CA ALA A 44 12.84 -16.97 5.29
C ALA A 44 11.93 -16.05 6.10
N GLY A 45 12.51 -15.14 6.90
CA GLY A 45 11.76 -14.18 7.71
C GLY A 45 10.91 -13.23 6.87
N HIS A 46 11.46 -12.75 5.75
CA HIS A 46 10.74 -11.93 4.77
C HIS A 46 9.56 -12.70 4.18
N MET A 47 9.77 -13.91 3.65
CA MET A 47 8.71 -14.72 3.04
C MET A 47 7.60 -15.12 4.03
N VAL A 48 7.94 -15.38 5.30
CA VAL A 48 6.95 -15.65 6.36
C VAL A 48 6.09 -14.41 6.61
N THR A 49 6.72 -13.24 6.70
CA THR A 49 6.01 -11.97 6.91
C THR A 49 5.12 -11.64 5.72
N ASP A 50 5.56 -11.92 4.50
CA ASP A 50 4.75 -11.74 3.28
C ASP A 50 3.56 -12.69 3.25
N SER A 51 3.74 -13.95 3.66
CA SER A 51 2.65 -14.90 3.78
C SER A 51 1.61 -14.46 4.82
N PHE A 52 2.07 -13.91 5.95
CA PHE A 52 1.17 -13.32 6.95
C PHE A 52 0.43 -12.09 6.41
N THR A 53 1.12 -11.24 5.64
CA THR A 53 0.54 -10.09 4.95
C THR A 53 -0.56 -10.51 3.99
N LEU A 54 -0.35 -11.58 3.22
CA LEU A 54 -1.35 -12.13 2.31
C LEU A 54 -2.57 -12.68 3.05
N ILE A 55 -2.38 -13.35 4.19
CA ILE A 55 -3.47 -13.81 5.04
C ILE A 55 -4.28 -12.61 5.56
N ILE A 56 -3.61 -11.58 6.09
CA ILE A 56 -4.26 -10.36 6.55
C ILE A 56 -5.02 -9.68 5.41
N ALA A 57 -4.40 -9.55 4.24
CA ALA A 57 -5.02 -8.96 3.06
C ALA A 57 -6.25 -9.74 2.61
N ALA A 58 -6.20 -11.07 2.63
CA ALA A 58 -7.35 -11.93 2.30
C ALA A 58 -8.49 -11.77 3.32
N ILE A 59 -8.17 -11.72 4.62
CA ILE A 59 -9.17 -11.48 5.68
C ILE A 59 -9.77 -10.08 5.50
N ALA A 60 -8.95 -9.07 5.23
CA ALA A 60 -9.41 -7.70 5.05
C ALA A 60 -10.26 -7.51 3.79
N ALA A 61 -9.89 -8.14 2.68
CA ALA A 61 -10.68 -8.17 1.45
C ALA A 61 -12.02 -8.89 1.68
N TRP A 62 -12.03 -10.00 2.41
CA TRP A 62 -13.29 -10.63 2.82
C TRP A 62 -14.13 -9.70 3.70
N LEU A 63 -13.49 -8.99 4.63
CA LEU A 63 -14.17 -8.06 5.53
C LEU A 63 -14.74 -6.84 4.80
N SER A 64 -14.07 -6.34 3.75
CA SER A 64 -14.53 -5.21 2.94
C SER A 64 -15.75 -5.54 2.08
N THR A 65 -15.97 -6.82 1.75
CA THR A 65 -17.21 -7.25 1.07
C THR A 65 -18.45 -7.23 1.98
N LYS A 66 -18.27 -7.10 3.31
CA LYS A 66 -19.42 -7.07 4.22
C LYS A 66 -20.18 -5.75 4.08
N PRO A 67 -21.52 -5.79 4.00
CA PRO A 67 -22.32 -4.58 3.87
C PRO A 67 -22.15 -3.67 5.11
N PRO A 68 -22.33 -2.35 4.97
CA PRO A 68 -22.35 -1.43 6.10
C PRO A 68 -23.33 -1.86 7.20
N SER A 69 -22.95 -1.61 8.44
CA SER A 69 -23.76 -1.98 9.62
C SER A 69 -24.11 -0.74 10.44
N LYS A 70 -25.05 -0.86 11.38
CA LYS A 70 -25.40 0.25 12.29
C LYS A 70 -24.22 0.76 13.12
N LYS A 71 -23.18 -0.06 13.35
CA LYS A 71 -21.95 0.32 14.07
C LYS A 71 -20.87 0.86 13.13
N HIS A 72 -20.92 0.50 11.85
CA HIS A 72 -19.93 0.88 10.84
C HIS A 72 -20.69 1.35 9.59
N SER A 73 -21.06 2.64 9.58
CA SER A 73 -21.88 3.26 8.52
C SER A 73 -21.22 3.26 7.14
N PHE A 74 -19.88 3.29 7.11
CA PHE A 74 -19.07 3.17 5.89
C PHE A 74 -18.57 1.72 5.65
N GLY A 75 -19.04 0.75 6.42
CA GLY A 75 -18.55 -0.63 6.36
C GLY A 75 -17.16 -0.81 6.93
N LEU A 76 -16.47 -1.88 6.52
CA LEU A 76 -15.19 -2.31 7.08
C LEU A 76 -14.01 -2.10 6.11
N GLY A 77 -14.15 -1.18 5.15
CA GLY A 77 -13.13 -0.90 4.14
C GLY A 77 -11.77 -0.49 4.72
N ARG A 78 -11.75 0.22 5.86
CA ARG A 78 -10.50 0.63 6.54
C ARG A 78 -9.67 -0.55 7.08
N ALA A 79 -10.26 -1.74 7.25
CA ALA A 79 -9.54 -2.91 7.75
C ALA A 79 -8.39 -3.35 6.82
N GLU A 80 -8.53 -3.12 5.51
CA GLU A 80 -7.48 -3.36 4.52
C GLU A 80 -6.24 -2.50 4.79
N ILE A 81 -6.45 -1.21 5.00
CA ILE A 81 -5.38 -0.25 5.26
C ILE A 81 -4.71 -0.53 6.61
N MET A 82 -5.49 -0.89 7.64
CA MET A 82 -4.95 -1.28 8.95
C MET A 82 -4.07 -2.54 8.83
N GLY A 83 -4.50 -3.52 8.05
CA GLY A 83 -3.73 -4.73 7.79
C GLY A 83 -2.39 -4.44 7.11
N ALA A 84 -2.39 -3.60 6.08
CA ALA A 84 -1.18 -3.16 5.38
C ALA A 84 -0.23 -2.38 6.31
N TRP A 85 -0.77 -1.52 7.18
CA TRP A 85 0.01 -0.75 8.15
C TRP A 85 0.69 -1.64 9.19
N ILE A 86 -0.05 -2.57 9.81
CA ILE A 86 0.48 -3.53 10.80
C ILE A 86 1.56 -4.40 10.16
N SER A 87 1.31 -4.92 8.97
CA SER A 87 2.25 -5.80 8.27
C SER A 87 3.55 -5.08 7.91
N SER A 88 3.44 -3.85 7.39
CA SER A 88 4.60 -3.01 7.10
C SER A 88 5.41 -2.70 8.35
N PHE A 89 4.73 -2.46 9.49
CA PHE A 89 5.38 -2.18 10.76
C PHE A 89 6.16 -3.40 11.29
N ILE A 90 5.56 -4.60 11.23
CA ILE A 90 6.22 -5.86 11.60
C ILE A 90 7.46 -6.08 10.72
N MET A 91 7.35 -5.85 9.41
CA MET A 91 8.47 -6.01 8.48
C MET A 91 9.66 -5.09 8.81
N LEU A 92 9.39 -3.84 9.22
CA LEU A 92 10.44 -2.92 9.64
C LEU A 92 11.16 -3.38 10.92
N ILE A 93 10.42 -3.95 11.88
CA ILE A 93 11.00 -4.54 13.09
C ILE A 93 11.91 -5.71 12.71
N LEU A 94 11.44 -6.60 11.82
CA LEU A 94 12.23 -7.74 11.35
C LEU A 94 13.52 -7.28 10.65
N CYS A 95 13.43 -6.29 9.75
CA CYS A 95 14.62 -5.73 9.08
C CYS A 95 15.62 -5.17 10.10
N LEU A 96 15.15 -4.44 11.11
CA LEU A 96 16.00 -3.88 12.16
C LEU A 96 16.68 -4.99 12.97
N MET A 97 15.94 -6.05 13.33
CA MET A 97 16.49 -7.21 14.04
C MET A 97 17.58 -7.91 13.22
N ILE A 98 17.36 -8.12 11.92
CA ILE A 98 18.34 -8.76 11.02
C ILE A 98 19.60 -7.89 10.91
N VAL A 99 19.46 -6.57 10.77
CA VAL A 99 20.61 -5.65 10.71
C VAL A 99 21.41 -5.68 12.01
N ILE A 100 20.75 -5.68 13.17
CA ILE A 100 21.43 -5.78 14.48
C ILE A 100 22.21 -7.10 14.58
N GLU A 101 21.56 -8.23 14.28
CA GLU A 101 22.20 -9.55 14.30
C GLU A 101 23.36 -9.65 13.30
N ALA A 102 23.23 -9.04 12.12
CA ALA A 102 24.29 -8.99 11.13
C ALA A 102 25.52 -8.22 11.62
N ILE A 103 25.31 -7.07 12.27
CA ILE A 103 26.39 -6.27 12.86
C ILE A 103 27.10 -7.08 13.96
N LEU A 104 26.34 -7.76 14.82
CA LEU A 104 26.91 -8.64 15.85
C LEU A 104 27.76 -9.76 15.23
N ARG A 105 27.27 -10.40 14.17
CA ARG A 105 28.01 -11.47 13.45
C ARG A 105 29.26 -10.98 12.73
N ILE A 106 29.30 -9.72 12.26
CA ILE A 106 30.52 -9.13 11.71
C ILE A 106 31.58 -8.94 12.80
N GLN A 107 31.17 -8.55 14.01
CA GLN A 107 32.07 -8.37 15.16
C GLN A 107 32.55 -9.69 15.75
N THR A 108 31.66 -10.69 15.82
CA THR A 108 31.97 -12.05 16.29
C THR A 108 31.58 -13.09 15.23
N PRO A 109 32.46 -13.35 14.23
CA PRO A 109 32.16 -14.27 13.13
C PRO A 109 31.88 -15.69 13.61
N THR A 110 30.72 -16.22 13.23
CA THR A 110 30.38 -17.63 13.38
C THR A 110 30.64 -18.37 12.06
N PRO A 111 31.12 -19.62 12.11
CA PRO A 111 31.29 -20.42 10.90
C PRO A 111 29.93 -20.75 10.30
N VAL A 112 29.74 -20.39 9.03
CA VAL A 112 28.52 -20.69 8.27
C VAL A 112 28.75 -21.97 7.47
N SER A 113 27.80 -22.90 7.52
CA SER A 113 27.87 -24.12 6.72
C SER A 113 27.54 -23.82 5.26
N SER A 114 28.57 -23.60 4.43
CA SER A 114 28.43 -23.14 3.05
C SER A 114 27.66 -24.07 2.12
N VAL A 115 27.80 -25.39 2.27
CA VAL A 115 27.14 -26.38 1.40
C VAL A 115 25.61 -26.35 1.55
N PRO A 116 25.03 -26.45 2.77
CA PRO A 116 23.59 -26.24 2.97
C PRO A 116 23.09 -24.91 2.40
N VAL A 117 23.80 -23.81 2.65
CA VAL A 117 23.42 -22.47 2.17
C VAL A 117 23.35 -22.43 0.64
N MET A 118 24.36 -22.97 -0.03
CA MET A 118 24.42 -23.03 -1.48
C MET A 118 23.30 -23.91 -2.07
N VAL A 119 23.03 -25.07 -1.47
CA VAL A 119 21.96 -25.98 -1.93
C VAL A 119 20.58 -25.34 -1.77
N ILE A 120 20.30 -24.77 -0.59
CA ILE A 120 19.01 -24.15 -0.30
C ILE A 120 18.83 -22.92 -1.20
N GLY A 121 19.82 -22.03 -1.28
CA GLY A 121 19.76 -20.86 -2.16
C GLY A 121 19.58 -21.22 -3.64
N ALA A 122 20.20 -22.30 -4.13
CA ALA A 122 20.00 -22.78 -5.48
C ALA A 122 18.57 -23.32 -5.72
N ILE A 123 18.02 -24.05 -4.75
CA ILE A 123 16.63 -24.53 -4.82
C ILE A 123 15.66 -23.34 -4.80
N GLY A 124 15.87 -22.36 -3.92
CA GLY A 124 15.05 -21.15 -3.83
C GLY A 124 15.06 -20.34 -5.11
N MET A 125 16.26 -20.14 -5.68
CA MET A 125 16.42 -19.51 -6.99
C MET A 125 15.64 -20.27 -8.07
N GLY A 126 15.73 -21.61 -8.08
CA GLY A 126 14.98 -22.46 -9.01
C GLY A 126 13.46 -22.34 -8.87
N ILE A 127 12.94 -22.32 -7.63
CA ILE A 127 11.52 -22.15 -7.35
C ILE A 127 11.05 -20.77 -7.82
N ASN A 128 11.77 -19.70 -7.47
CA ASN A 128 11.41 -18.34 -7.86
C ASN A 128 11.45 -18.14 -9.38
N LEU A 129 12.45 -18.71 -10.07
CA LEU A 129 12.48 -18.70 -11.53
C LEU A 129 11.31 -19.49 -12.15
N PHE A 130 10.93 -20.63 -11.57
CA PHE A 130 9.80 -21.42 -12.03
C PHE A 130 8.47 -20.68 -11.85
N VAL A 131 8.25 -20.06 -10.69
CA VAL A 131 7.07 -19.23 -10.41
C VAL A 131 7.03 -18.03 -11.35
N ALA A 132 8.14 -17.32 -11.53
CA ALA A 132 8.26 -16.20 -12.48
C ALA A 132 7.92 -16.64 -13.91
N TRP A 133 8.39 -17.81 -14.33
CA TRP A 133 8.10 -18.38 -15.65
C TRP A 133 6.61 -18.69 -15.84
N ILE A 134 5.95 -19.32 -14.85
CA ILE A 134 4.49 -19.55 -14.88
C ILE A 134 3.74 -18.22 -15.01
N LEU A 135 4.13 -17.25 -14.19
CA LEU A 135 3.46 -15.95 -14.13
C LEU A 135 3.67 -15.13 -15.42
N SER A 136 4.84 -15.24 -16.06
CA SER A 136 5.16 -14.60 -17.34
C SER A 136 4.26 -15.06 -18.50
N ARG A 137 3.70 -16.27 -18.39
CA ARG A 137 2.80 -16.86 -19.40
C ARG A 137 1.33 -16.51 -19.16
N THR A 138 1.03 -15.79 -18.08
CA THR A 138 -0.32 -15.36 -17.74
C THR A 138 -0.55 -13.93 -18.21
N GLU A 139 -1.81 -13.59 -18.52
CA GLU A 139 -2.22 -12.23 -18.88
C GLU A 139 -1.69 -11.18 -17.89
N GLN A 140 -1.14 -10.09 -18.44
CA GLN A 140 -0.50 -9.02 -17.69
C GLN A 140 -1.57 -8.10 -17.11
N ASN A 141 -1.95 -8.31 -15.85
CA ASN A 141 -2.80 -7.41 -15.10
C ASN A 141 -2.06 -6.90 -13.86
N LEU A 142 -2.69 -5.99 -13.10
CA LEU A 142 -2.06 -5.40 -11.92
C LEU A 142 -1.68 -6.47 -10.89
N ASN A 143 -2.48 -7.53 -10.74
CA ASN A 143 -2.22 -8.61 -9.79
C ASN A 143 -1.03 -9.49 -10.22
N THR A 144 -0.92 -9.84 -11.52
CA THR A 144 0.23 -10.61 -12.03
C THR A 144 1.51 -9.77 -12.04
N ARG A 145 1.42 -8.46 -12.29
CA ARG A 145 2.56 -7.54 -12.14
C ARG A 145 3.03 -7.42 -10.69
N ALA A 146 2.10 -7.29 -9.74
CA ALA A 146 2.41 -7.25 -8.31
C ALA A 146 3.08 -8.56 -7.85
N ALA A 147 2.51 -9.71 -8.23
CA ALA A 147 3.09 -11.01 -7.93
C ALA A 147 4.47 -11.21 -8.58
N MET A 148 4.70 -10.68 -9.80
CA MET A 148 6.01 -10.75 -10.46
C MET A 148 7.07 -9.91 -9.73
N LEU A 149 6.70 -8.72 -9.27
CA LEU A 149 7.60 -7.86 -8.49
C LEU A 149 7.99 -8.52 -7.16
N HIS A 150 7.05 -9.19 -6.51
CA HIS A 150 7.31 -9.96 -5.30
C HIS A 150 8.28 -11.13 -5.55
N VAL A 151 8.02 -11.96 -6.58
CA VAL A 151 8.92 -13.07 -6.95
C VAL A 151 10.32 -12.58 -7.31
N MET A 152 10.44 -11.40 -7.93
CA MET A 152 11.75 -10.79 -8.23
C MET A 152 12.49 -10.38 -6.95
N SER A 153 11.79 -9.94 -5.91
CA SER A 153 12.37 -9.64 -4.59
C SER A 153 12.92 -10.89 -3.94
N ASP A 154 12.15 -11.99 -3.91
CA ASP A 154 12.60 -13.27 -3.35
C ASP A 154 13.75 -13.87 -4.15
N LEU A 155 13.75 -13.69 -5.49
CA LEU A 155 14.86 -14.11 -6.34
C LEU A 155 16.17 -13.40 -5.96
N LEU A 156 16.13 -12.10 -5.64
CA LEU A 156 17.29 -11.36 -5.16
C LEU A 156 17.80 -11.92 -3.82
N GLY A 157 16.89 -12.30 -2.92
CA GLY A 157 17.17 -13.01 -1.67
C GLY A 157 17.96 -14.30 -1.89
N SER A 158 17.40 -15.19 -2.72
CA SER A 158 18.01 -16.47 -3.07
C SER A 158 19.35 -16.32 -3.79
N ILE A 159 19.49 -15.33 -4.68
CA ILE A 159 20.77 -15.02 -5.35
C ILE A 159 21.84 -14.61 -4.35
N ALA A 160 21.50 -13.76 -3.38
CA ALA A 160 22.46 -13.32 -2.38
C ALA A 160 22.85 -14.47 -1.45
N ALA A 161 21.90 -15.31 -1.02
CA ALA A 161 22.20 -16.50 -0.21
C ALA A 161 23.11 -17.48 -0.97
N LEU A 162 22.81 -17.74 -2.25
CA LEU A 162 23.64 -18.58 -3.11
C LEU A 162 25.06 -17.99 -3.28
N ALA A 163 25.16 -16.68 -3.53
CA ALA A 163 26.43 -15.98 -3.63
C ALA A 163 27.24 -16.05 -2.33
N ALA A 164 26.59 -15.88 -1.18
CA ALA A 164 27.20 -16.06 0.14
C ALA A 164 27.78 -17.47 0.28
N GLY A 165 26.96 -18.50 0.00
CA GLY A 165 27.37 -19.90 0.06
C GLY A 165 28.59 -20.21 -0.82
N VAL A 166 28.58 -19.74 -2.07
CA VAL A 166 29.70 -19.92 -3.02
C VAL A 166 30.96 -19.24 -2.52
N ILE A 167 30.87 -17.98 -2.08
CA ILE A 167 32.03 -17.23 -1.58
C ILE A 167 32.61 -17.91 -0.33
N ILE A 168 31.77 -18.32 0.63
CA ILE A 168 32.23 -18.98 1.85
C ILE A 168 32.85 -20.35 1.53
N TYR A 169 32.32 -21.09 0.55
CA TYR A 169 32.88 -22.37 0.13
C TYR A 169 34.31 -22.24 -0.39
N PHE A 170 34.60 -21.25 -1.23
CA PHE A 170 35.92 -21.08 -1.83
C PHE A 170 36.91 -20.28 -0.98
N THR A 171 36.44 -19.30 -0.20
CA THR A 171 37.30 -18.34 0.51
C THR A 171 37.31 -18.52 2.03
N HIS A 172 36.38 -19.32 2.56
CA HIS A 172 36.10 -19.43 4.01
C HIS A 172 35.76 -18.08 4.68
N TRP A 173 35.41 -17.05 3.90
CA TRP A 173 35.11 -15.71 4.39
C TRP A 173 33.64 -15.61 4.81
N SER A 174 33.32 -16.09 6.02
CA SER A 174 31.97 -16.03 6.61
C SER A 174 31.33 -14.64 6.70
N PRO A 175 32.07 -13.51 6.86
CA PRO A 175 31.46 -12.18 6.92
C PRO A 175 30.65 -11.75 5.69
N ILE A 176 30.79 -12.41 4.54
CA ILE A 176 29.93 -12.12 3.37
C ILE A 176 28.45 -12.33 3.66
N ASP A 177 28.11 -13.34 4.47
CA ASP A 177 26.72 -13.70 4.81
C ASP A 177 25.99 -12.53 5.51
N PRO A 178 26.47 -11.99 6.65
CA PRO A 178 25.82 -10.83 7.27
C PRO A 178 25.89 -9.56 6.42
N ILE A 179 26.91 -9.37 5.58
CA ILE A 179 26.97 -8.20 4.66
C ILE A 179 25.83 -8.26 3.64
N LEU A 180 25.60 -9.43 3.03
CA LEU A 180 24.50 -9.63 2.09
C LEU A 180 23.13 -9.60 2.77
N SER A 181 23.02 -10.08 4.02
CA SER A 181 21.80 -9.91 4.83
C SER A 181 21.46 -8.44 5.07
N ILE A 182 22.45 -7.59 5.40
CA ILE A 182 22.25 -6.14 5.56
C ILE A 182 21.78 -5.53 4.25
N LEU A 183 22.42 -5.87 3.13
CA LEU A 183 22.04 -5.35 1.82
C LEU A 183 20.56 -5.63 1.50
N ILE A 184 20.12 -6.88 1.65
CA ILE A 184 18.73 -7.27 1.41
C ILE A 184 17.79 -6.56 2.41
N SER A 185 18.13 -6.57 3.69
CA SER A 185 17.31 -5.93 4.74
C SER A 185 17.11 -4.44 4.49
N VAL A 186 18.11 -3.73 3.97
CA VAL A 186 18.00 -2.31 3.62
C VAL A 186 17.06 -2.09 2.44
N LEU A 187 17.12 -2.94 1.42
CA LEU A 187 16.20 -2.87 0.27
C LEU A 187 14.74 -3.08 0.71
N ILE A 188 14.49 -4.11 1.53
CA ILE A 188 13.18 -4.41 2.10
C ILE A 188 12.71 -3.24 2.97
N PHE A 189 13.58 -2.71 3.85
CA PHE A 189 13.28 -1.61 4.75
C PHE A 189 12.74 -0.38 4.00
N PHE A 190 13.37 0.03 2.90
CA PHE A 190 12.89 1.19 2.12
C PHE A 190 11.52 0.94 1.49
N SER A 191 11.30 -0.28 0.98
CA SER A 191 10.00 -0.69 0.42
C SER A 191 8.91 -0.66 1.49
N SER A 192 9.15 -1.31 2.63
CA SER A 192 8.20 -1.37 3.76
C SER A 192 7.95 0.01 4.38
N MET A 193 8.97 0.87 4.47
CA MET A 193 8.83 2.23 4.99
C MET A 193 7.92 3.08 4.08
N ARG A 194 8.03 2.91 2.77
CA ARG A 194 7.15 3.58 1.82
C ARG A 194 5.69 3.12 2.01
N LEU A 195 5.46 1.82 2.09
CA LEU A 195 4.12 1.26 2.27
C LEU A 195 3.50 1.66 3.62
N LEU A 196 4.31 1.70 4.69
CA LEU A 196 3.88 2.17 6.01
C LEU A 196 3.41 3.63 5.95
N LYS A 197 4.18 4.52 5.32
CA LYS A 197 3.82 5.94 5.17
C LYS A 197 2.57 6.14 4.34
N GLU A 198 2.42 5.38 3.25
CA GLU A 198 1.24 5.42 2.40
C GLU A 198 -0.01 4.96 3.17
N SER A 199 0.08 3.86 3.91
CA SER A 199 -1.02 3.35 4.73
C SER A 199 -1.38 4.31 5.86
N LEU A 200 -0.37 4.88 6.54
CA LEU A 200 -0.56 5.88 7.58
C LEU A 200 -1.25 7.14 7.04
N SER A 201 -0.86 7.61 5.85
CA SER A 201 -1.50 8.75 5.19
C SER A 201 -2.99 8.49 4.96
N VAL A 202 -3.39 7.27 4.59
CA VAL A 202 -4.80 6.92 4.40
C VAL A 202 -5.54 6.85 5.75
N LEU A 203 -4.90 6.30 6.79
CA LEU A 203 -5.46 6.28 8.15
C LEU A 203 -5.66 7.67 8.74
N MET A 204 -4.78 8.61 8.38
CA MET A 204 -4.84 10.03 8.77
C MET A 204 -5.74 10.87 7.85
N GLU A 205 -6.59 10.23 7.04
CA GLU A 205 -7.54 10.89 6.14
C GLU A 205 -6.86 11.84 5.13
N GLY A 206 -5.64 11.49 4.72
CA GLY A 206 -4.88 12.25 3.75
C GLY A 206 -5.49 12.22 2.35
N VAL A 207 -5.26 13.31 1.62
CA VAL A 207 -5.74 13.49 0.24
C VAL A 207 -5.10 12.44 -0.69
N PRO A 208 -5.89 11.78 -1.56
CA PRO A 208 -5.36 10.80 -2.50
C PRO A 208 -4.34 11.43 -3.47
N LYS A 209 -3.21 10.73 -3.72
CA LYS A 209 -2.09 11.27 -4.52
C LYS A 209 -2.44 11.69 -5.96
N HIS A 210 -3.52 11.16 -6.52
CA HIS A 210 -3.96 11.48 -7.88
C HIS A 210 -4.88 12.71 -7.94
N ILE A 211 -5.30 13.24 -6.78
CA ILE A 211 -6.21 14.39 -6.70
C ILE A 211 -5.40 15.64 -6.36
N SER A 212 -5.49 16.62 -7.27
CA SER A 212 -5.01 17.97 -7.04
C SER A 212 -6.18 18.81 -6.52
N LEU A 213 -6.15 19.20 -5.24
CA LEU A 213 -7.18 20.08 -4.67
C LEU A 213 -7.32 21.39 -5.46
N PRO A 214 -6.24 22.09 -5.88
CA PRO A 214 -6.37 23.31 -6.68
C PRO A 214 -7.12 23.09 -8.00
N LEU A 215 -6.82 22.01 -8.72
CA LEU A 215 -7.47 21.70 -9.99
C LEU A 215 -8.95 21.32 -9.79
N LEU A 216 -9.23 20.56 -8.73
CA LEU A 216 -10.61 20.22 -8.35
C LEU A 216 -11.40 21.49 -8.04
N THR A 217 -10.84 22.40 -7.24
CA THR A 217 -11.50 23.66 -6.90
C THR A 217 -11.74 24.53 -8.13
N GLU A 218 -10.74 24.72 -8.98
CA GLU A 218 -10.87 25.47 -10.23
C GLU A 218 -11.99 24.91 -11.11
N LYS A 219 -12.10 23.58 -11.22
CA LYS A 219 -13.11 22.94 -12.05
C LYS A 219 -14.53 23.10 -11.50
N ILE A 220 -14.69 22.99 -10.19
CA ILE A 220 -16.00 23.13 -9.53
C ILE A 220 -16.46 24.58 -9.55
N VAL A 221 -15.58 25.53 -9.24
CA VAL A 221 -15.88 26.98 -9.28
C VAL A 221 -16.07 27.49 -10.72
N GLY A 222 -15.48 26.81 -11.72
CA GLY A 222 -15.76 27.09 -13.13
C GLY A 222 -17.20 26.79 -13.58
N HIS A 223 -18.03 26.16 -12.74
CA HIS A 223 -19.42 25.88 -13.05
C HIS A 223 -20.28 27.15 -12.90
N PRO A 224 -21.15 27.53 -13.88
CA PRO A 224 -21.85 28.82 -13.88
C PRO A 224 -22.74 29.13 -12.68
N GLN A 225 -23.15 28.09 -11.94
CA GLN A 225 -24.04 28.19 -10.77
C GLN A 225 -23.29 28.11 -9.44
N VAL A 226 -21.95 28.01 -9.46
CA VAL A 226 -21.09 27.94 -8.29
C VAL A 226 -20.28 29.23 -8.22
N SER A 227 -20.36 29.91 -7.08
CA SER A 227 -19.58 31.14 -6.86
C SER A 227 -18.26 30.86 -6.16
N ASP A 228 -18.27 29.97 -5.16
CA ASP A 228 -17.09 29.58 -4.41
C ASP A 228 -17.27 28.16 -3.82
N MET A 229 -16.18 27.57 -3.37
CA MET A 229 -16.17 26.29 -2.66
C MET A 229 -15.20 26.36 -1.48
N HIS A 230 -15.72 26.06 -0.29
CA HIS A 230 -14.96 26.08 0.95
C HIS A 230 -15.23 24.82 1.79
N ASP A 231 -14.51 24.66 2.90
CA ASP A 231 -14.55 23.46 3.75
C ASP A 231 -14.39 22.15 2.95
N LEU A 232 -13.47 22.15 1.97
CA LEU A 232 -13.19 21.01 1.11
C LEU A 232 -12.35 19.97 1.86
N HIS A 233 -12.93 18.79 2.06
CA HIS A 233 -12.24 17.61 2.59
C HIS A 233 -12.33 16.46 1.59
N VAL A 234 -11.19 15.85 1.26
CA VAL A 234 -11.10 14.71 0.35
C VAL A 234 -10.19 13.67 0.96
N TRP A 235 -10.68 12.44 1.10
CA TRP A 235 -9.90 11.36 1.72
C TRP A 235 -10.21 9.99 1.09
N ASN A 236 -9.30 9.04 1.30
CA ASN A 236 -9.52 7.63 0.96
C ASN A 236 -10.15 6.88 2.13
N LEU A 237 -11.23 6.14 1.88
CA LEU A 237 -11.80 5.20 2.86
C LEU A 237 -11.14 3.82 2.78
N SER A 238 -10.86 3.36 1.56
CA SER A 238 -10.26 2.05 1.25
C SER A 238 -9.59 2.12 -0.12
N SER A 239 -9.00 1.01 -0.58
CA SER A 239 -8.43 0.90 -1.93
C SER A 239 -9.49 1.19 -3.00
N GLY A 240 -9.40 2.38 -3.60
CA GLY A 240 -10.28 2.80 -4.70
C GLY A 240 -11.59 3.49 -4.30
N GLN A 241 -11.82 3.75 -3.01
CA GLN A 241 -12.98 4.53 -2.56
C GLN A 241 -12.55 5.90 -2.03
N VAL A 242 -12.71 6.92 -2.86
CA VAL A 242 -12.52 8.32 -2.49
C VAL A 242 -13.84 8.92 -2.02
N LEU A 243 -13.79 9.63 -0.90
CA LEU A 243 -14.89 10.43 -0.37
C LEU A 243 -14.55 11.92 -0.47
N LEU A 244 -15.58 12.72 -0.72
CA LEU A 244 -15.48 14.17 -0.73
C LEU A 244 -16.65 14.80 0.05
N THR A 245 -16.31 15.76 0.91
CA THR A 245 -17.26 16.69 1.51
C THR A 245 -16.82 18.11 1.22
N ALA A 246 -17.75 18.97 0.80
CA ALA A 246 -17.46 20.39 0.61
C ALA A 246 -18.72 21.24 0.74
N HIS A 247 -18.53 22.51 1.04
CA HIS A 247 -19.58 23.53 0.99
C HIS A 247 -19.49 24.27 -0.34
N ILE A 248 -20.62 24.42 -1.02
CA ILE A 248 -20.72 25.07 -2.33
C ILE A 248 -21.57 26.32 -2.21
N ASP A 249 -20.98 27.47 -2.48
CA ASP A 249 -21.67 28.74 -2.47
C ASP A 249 -22.45 28.92 -3.78
N ILE A 250 -23.77 29.11 -3.66
CA ILE A 250 -24.70 29.28 -4.77
C ILE A 250 -25.57 30.52 -4.57
N GLU A 251 -26.05 31.12 -5.65
CA GLU A 251 -26.92 32.29 -5.59
C GLU A 251 -28.38 31.93 -5.25
N GLN A 252 -28.85 30.79 -5.74
CA GLN A 252 -30.25 30.37 -5.64
C GLN A 252 -30.36 28.88 -5.28
N LEU A 253 -31.13 28.56 -4.25
CA LEU A 253 -31.36 27.17 -3.83
C LEU A 253 -32.17 26.36 -4.85
N ASP A 254 -33.01 27.02 -5.67
CA ASP A 254 -33.88 26.36 -6.64
C ASP A 254 -33.09 25.62 -7.73
N THR A 255 -31.88 26.09 -8.05
CA THR A 255 -31.01 25.45 -9.05
C THR A 255 -30.19 24.29 -8.49
N TRP A 256 -30.13 24.14 -7.16
CA TRP A 256 -29.24 23.19 -6.49
C TRP A 256 -29.38 21.74 -6.96
N PRO A 257 -30.60 21.17 -7.14
CA PRO A 257 -30.72 19.78 -7.56
C PRO A 257 -30.03 19.50 -8.90
N THR A 258 -30.15 20.42 -9.86
CA THR A 258 -29.49 20.33 -11.16
C THR A 258 -27.98 20.55 -11.08
N THR A 259 -27.55 21.55 -10.31
CA THR A 259 -26.12 21.83 -10.08
C THR A 259 -25.42 20.64 -9.43
N LEU A 260 -26.00 20.08 -8.36
CA LEU A 260 -25.47 18.91 -7.65
C LEU A 260 -25.26 17.71 -8.58
N GLN A 261 -26.20 17.45 -9.49
CA GLN A 261 -26.08 16.35 -10.45
C GLN A 261 -24.91 16.59 -11.42
N GLN A 262 -24.74 17.81 -11.92
CA GLN A 262 -23.66 18.18 -12.84
C GLN A 262 -22.29 18.09 -12.14
N LEU A 263 -22.17 18.62 -10.92
CA LEU A 263 -20.94 18.54 -10.13
C LEU A 263 -20.58 17.08 -9.81
N ARG A 264 -21.57 16.23 -9.50
CA ARG A 264 -21.33 14.79 -9.29
C ARG A 264 -20.79 14.09 -10.54
N ILE A 265 -21.24 14.46 -11.73
CA ILE A 265 -20.72 13.92 -12.99
C ILE A 265 -19.26 14.33 -13.18
N ILE A 266 -18.93 15.61 -12.97
CA ILE A 266 -17.55 16.12 -13.06
C ILE A 266 -16.64 15.38 -12.07
N LEU A 267 -17.05 15.27 -10.81
CA LEU A 267 -16.28 14.61 -9.75
C LEU A 267 -16.08 13.12 -10.02
N ARG A 268 -17.08 12.44 -10.60
CA ARG A 268 -16.98 11.03 -10.97
C ARG A 268 -16.08 10.82 -12.18
N ASP A 269 -16.31 11.55 -13.26
CA ASP A 269 -15.70 11.27 -14.56
C ASP A 269 -14.25 11.79 -14.65
N GLU A 270 -13.95 12.93 -14.02
CA GLU A 270 -12.61 13.54 -14.06
C GLU A 270 -11.74 13.16 -12.85
N PHE A 271 -12.35 12.96 -11.66
CA PHE A 271 -11.61 12.74 -10.41
C PHE A 271 -11.85 11.37 -9.77
N LEU A 272 -12.70 10.52 -10.36
CA LEU A 272 -13.02 9.17 -9.86
C LEU A 272 -13.58 9.17 -8.42
N ILE A 273 -14.32 10.21 -8.04
CA ILE A 273 -14.95 10.34 -6.72
C ILE A 273 -16.42 9.92 -6.82
N GLU A 274 -16.76 8.77 -6.23
CA GLU A 274 -18.12 8.22 -6.29
C GLU A 274 -19.00 8.66 -5.12
N HIS A 275 -18.40 8.89 -3.94
CA HIS A 275 -19.14 9.22 -2.72
C HIS A 275 -18.94 10.69 -2.35
N VAL A 276 -19.94 11.50 -2.69
CA VAL A 276 -19.86 12.96 -2.62
C VAL A 276 -21.01 13.52 -1.79
N THR A 277 -20.66 14.32 -0.79
CA THR A 277 -21.59 15.14 0.00
C THR A 277 -21.25 16.61 -0.23
N LEU A 278 -22.10 17.32 -0.97
CA LEU A 278 -21.97 18.76 -1.14
C LEU A 278 -23.09 19.44 -0.37
N GLN A 279 -22.74 20.41 0.48
CA GLN A 279 -23.69 21.24 1.21
C GLN A 279 -23.86 22.56 0.42
N PRO A 280 -25.08 22.90 -0.04
CA PRO A 280 -25.31 24.20 -0.64
C PRO A 280 -25.37 25.28 0.44
N GLU A 281 -24.66 26.38 0.23
CA GLU A 281 -24.77 27.59 1.03
C GLU A 281 -25.19 28.76 0.15
N LEU A 282 -26.12 29.57 0.64
CA LEU A 282 -26.48 30.79 -0.06
C LEU A 282 -25.41 31.84 0.23
N ILE A 283 -25.02 32.60 -0.78
CA ILE A 283 -24.14 33.76 -0.60
C ILE A 283 -24.83 34.74 0.35
N VAL A 284 -24.46 34.70 1.63
CA VAL A 284 -24.90 35.69 2.58
C VAL A 284 -23.96 36.87 2.41
N HIS A 285 -24.39 37.88 1.65
CA HIS A 285 -23.73 39.18 1.72
C HIS A 285 -23.69 39.59 3.20
N PRO A 286 -22.52 39.83 3.80
CA PRO A 286 -22.46 40.30 5.17
C PRO A 286 -23.33 41.55 5.27
N ILE A 287 -24.27 41.57 6.22
CA ILE A 287 -25.11 42.74 6.47
C ILE A 287 -24.19 43.85 6.96
N THR A 288 -23.70 44.68 6.06
CA THR A 288 -23.00 45.91 6.40
C THR A 288 -24.04 46.89 6.93
N PHE A 289 -24.12 47.02 8.25
CA PHE A 289 -24.85 48.12 8.86
C PHE A 289 -24.17 49.44 8.45
N SER A 290 -24.74 50.13 7.47
CA SER A 290 -24.40 51.53 7.21
C SER A 290 -24.71 52.34 8.47
N LYS A 291 -23.73 53.09 8.99
CA LYS A 291 -23.98 54.05 10.07
C LYS A 291 -24.95 55.11 9.53
N HIS A 292 -26.22 54.98 9.87
CA HIS A 292 -27.22 56.00 9.60
C HIS A 292 -26.76 57.31 10.26
N PRO A 293 -26.63 58.44 9.53
CA PRO A 293 -26.24 59.71 10.13
C PRO A 293 -27.43 60.28 10.89
N LEU A 294 -27.57 59.91 12.16
CA LEU A 294 -28.48 60.56 13.10
C LEU A 294 -27.64 61.38 14.08
N ASN A 295 -27.96 62.68 14.15
CA ASN A 295 -27.37 63.74 14.98
C ASN A 295 -26.06 64.39 14.50
N GLN A 296 -26.15 65.18 13.43
CA GLN A 296 -25.51 66.50 13.41
C GLN A 296 -26.56 67.60 13.59
N LYS A 297 -26.99 67.88 14.82
CA LYS A 297 -27.49 69.21 15.22
C LYS A 297 -27.35 69.41 16.73
N LYS A 298 -26.45 70.32 17.12
CA LYS A 298 -26.67 71.45 18.06
C LYS A 298 -25.33 72.01 18.56
N LYS A 299 -24.90 73.12 17.96
CA LYS A 299 -24.42 74.30 18.66
C LYS A 299 -25.04 75.51 18.00
#